data_AF-A0A920EMV3-F1
#
_entry.id   AF-A0A920EMV3-F1
#
_cell.length_a   1.000
_cell.length_b   1.000
_cell.length_c   1.000
_cell.angle_alpha   90.00
_cell.angle_beta   90.00
_cell.angle_gamma   90.00
#
_symmetry.space_group_name_H-M   'P 1'
#
loop_
_entity.id
_entity.type
_entity.pdbx_description
1 polymer ?
#
loop_
_entity_poly.entity_id
_entity_poly.type
_entity_poly.pdbx_seq_one_letter_code
_entity_poly.pdbx_strand_id
1 'polypeptide(L)' 'MRKKKNKVSAVYLLPNLVTLGAMFCGFYSIVSAINALYIQSAIFILFAMLLDGLDGRVARLTNTQTSFW' A
#
# COMPACT_ATOMS: atom_id res chain seq x y z
N MET A 1 -28.72 -26.97 -9.64
CA MET A 1 -27.50 -26.56 -10.39
C MET A 1 -26.80 -25.44 -9.60
N ARG A 2 -25.49 -25.56 -9.39
CA ARG A 2 -24.68 -24.97 -8.29
C ARG A 2 -24.44 -23.45 -8.48
N LYS A 3 -24.84 -22.61 -7.50
CA LYS A 3 -24.52 -21.17 -7.45
C LYS A 3 -22.99 -20.98 -7.52
N LYS A 4 -22.50 -20.42 -8.62
CA LYS A 4 -21.09 -20.05 -8.79
C LYS A 4 -20.79 -18.92 -7.80
N LYS A 5 -20.14 -19.25 -6.67
CA LYS A 5 -19.61 -18.23 -5.76
C LYS A 5 -18.58 -17.43 -6.55
N ASN A 6 -18.93 -16.18 -6.88
CA ASN A 6 -17.97 -15.21 -7.35
C ASN A 6 -16.96 -15.03 -6.21
N LYS A 7 -15.81 -15.70 -6.30
CA LYS A 7 -14.68 -15.38 -5.44
C LYS A 7 -14.24 -14.00 -5.90
N VAL A 8 -14.67 -12.95 -5.19
CA VAL A 8 -14.00 -11.65 -5.30
C VAL A 8 -12.56 -11.94 -4.90
N SER A 9 -11.68 -11.94 -5.88
CA SER A 9 -10.29 -12.35 -5.74
C SER A 9 -9.64 -11.42 -4.71
N ALA A 10 -9.45 -11.90 -3.49
CA ALA A 10 -8.68 -11.21 -2.44
C ALA A 10 -7.27 -10.79 -2.94
N VAL A 11 -6.81 -11.42 -4.01
CA VAL A 11 -5.60 -11.11 -4.77
C VAL A 11 -5.58 -9.68 -5.36
N TYR A 12 -6.74 -9.09 -5.69
CA TYR A 12 -6.84 -7.69 -6.14
C TYR A 12 -6.92 -6.68 -4.99
N LEU A 13 -7.30 -7.11 -3.79
CA LEU A 13 -7.36 -6.24 -2.61
C LEU A 13 -5.98 -6.10 -1.95
N LEU A 14 -5.10 -7.09 -2.17
CA LEU A 14 -3.78 -7.17 -1.57
C LEU A 14 -2.90 -5.96 -1.88
N PRO A 15 -2.76 -5.51 -3.15
CA PRO A 15 -1.95 -4.34 -3.47
C PRO A 15 -2.55 -3.07 -2.88
N ASN A 16 -3.85 -2.84 -3.05
CA ASN A 16 -4.50 -1.64 -2.48
C ASN A 16 -4.34 -1.53 -0.95
N LEU A 17 -4.25 -2.64 -0.23
CA LEU A 17 -4.03 -2.62 1.22
C LEU A 17 -2.60 -2.24 1.61
N VAL A 18 -1.60 -2.64 0.82
CA VAL A 18 -0.20 -2.30 1.10
C VAL A 18 0.04 -0.81 0.80
N THR A 19 -0.51 -0.29 -0.31
CA THR A 19 -0.46 1.15 -0.64
C THR A 19 -1.16 1.95 0.44
N LEU A 20 -2.32 1.49 0.92
CA LEU A 20 -3.05 2.15 2.00
C LEU A 20 -2.21 2.17 3.29
N GLY A 21 -1.51 1.08 3.61
CA GLY A 21 -0.58 1.00 4.74
C GLY A 21 0.60 1.98 4.61
N ALA A 22 1.21 2.07 3.43
CA ALA A 22 2.27 3.04 3.15
C ALA A 22 1.78 4.49 3.32
N MET A 23 0.56 4.78 2.85
CA MET A 23 -0.07 6.09 2.99
C MET A 23 -0.34 6.45 4.46
N PHE A 24 -0.79 5.48 5.27
CA PHE A 24 -0.94 5.66 6.72
C PHE A 24 0.39 5.95 7.42
N CYS A 25 1.47 5.23 7.07
CA CYS A 25 2.80 5.49 7.61
C CYS A 25 3.32 6.88 7.21
N GLY A 26 3.10 7.31 5.97
CA GLY A 26 3.47 8.65 5.50
C GLY A 26 2.69 9.75 6.24
N PHE A 27 1.39 9.57 6.43
CA PHE A 27 0.57 10.51 7.19
C PHE A 27 1.01 10.62 8.65
N TYR A 28 1.29 9.49 9.31
CA TYR A 28 1.78 9.48 10.68
C TYR A 28 3.16 10.14 10.83
N SER A 29 4.02 10.01 9.81
CA SER A 29 5.32 10.71 9.77
C SER A 29 5.15 12.23 9.79
N ILE A 30 4.18 12.77 9.04
CA ILE A 30 3.86 14.20 9.01
C ILE A 30 3.35 14.67 10.37
N VAL A 31 2.42 13.93 10.98
CA VAL A 31 1.91 14.25 12.32
C VAL A 31 3.04 14.21 13.36
N SER A 32 3.94 13.24 13.28
CA SER A 32 5.11 13.14 14.18
C SER A 32 6.08 14.31 14.00
N ALA A 33 6.30 14.76 12.75
CA ALA A 33 7.13 15.94 12.46
C ALA A 33 6.55 17.22 13.07
N ILE A 34 5.22 17.39 13.01
CA ILE A 34 4.52 18.54 13.62
C ILE A 34 4.68 18.55 15.15
N ASN A 35 4.71 17.36 15.77
CA ASN A 35 4.93 17.21 17.22
C ASN A 35 6.41 17.30 17.63
N ALA A 36 7.31 17.74 16.74
CA ALA A 36 8.77 17.79 16.95
C ALA A 36 9.42 16.42 17.27
N LEU A 37 8.73 15.31 16.98
CA LEU A 37 9.23 13.94 17.13
C LEU A 37 9.97 13.52 15.85
N TYR A 38 11.11 14.17 15.59
CA TYR A 38 11.84 14.02 14.33
C TYR A 38 12.40 12.60 14.10
N ILE A 39 12.85 11.92 15.15
CA ILE A 39 13.37 10.54 15.06
C ILE A 39 12.28 9.57 14.62
N GLN A 40 11.10 9.66 15.25
CA GLN A 40 9.95 8.82 14.87
C GLN A 40 9.50 9.15 13.44
N SER A 41 9.36 10.44 13.10
CA SER A 41 9.00 10.89 11.76
C SER A 41 9.93 10.30 10.67
N ALA A 42 11.24 10.34 10.89
CA ALA A 42 12.24 9.79 9.97
C ALA A 42 12.10 8.27 9.78
N ILE A 43 11.81 7.53 10.84
CA ILE A 43 11.57 6.08 10.76
C ILE A 43 10.29 5.79 9.96
N PHE A 44 9.20 6.50 10.25
CA PHE A 44 7.91 6.27 9.56
C PHE A 44 7.94 6.62 8.07
N ILE A 45 8.66 7.68 7.66
CA ILE A 45 8.77 8.03 6.24
C ILE A 45 9.65 7.04 5.46
N LEU A 46 10.73 6.55 6.07
CA LEU A 46 11.55 5.49 5.49
C LEU A 46 10.78 4.18 5.34
N PHE A 47 9.96 3.84 6.34
CA PHE A 47 9.11 2.66 6.30
C PHE A 47 8.03 2.77 5.22
N ALA A 48 7.40 3.95 5.08
CA ALA A 48 6.44 4.23 4.02
C ALA A 48 7.06 4.08 2.63
N MET A 49 8.28 4.60 2.43
CA MET A 49 9.01 4.51 1.15
C MET A 49 9.36 3.05 0.79
N LEU A 50 9.75 2.24 1.78
CA LEU A 50 10.01 0.81 1.58
C LEU A 50 8.74 0.03 1.21
N LEU A 51 7.63 0.28 1.92
CA LEU A 51 6.34 -0.36 1.67
C LEU A 51 5.78 0.01 0.30
N ASP A 52 5.82 1.29 -0.08
CA ASP A 52 5.36 1.79 -1.38
C ASP A 52 6.20 1.20 -2.54
N GLY A 53 7.52 1.13 -2.35
CA GLY A 53 8.44 0.52 -3.32
C GLY A 53 8.22 -1.00 -3.48
N LEU A 54 7.85 -1.71 -2.42
CA LEU A 54 7.46 -3.12 -2.47
C LEU A 54 6.14 -3.30 -3.21
N ASP A 55 5.15 -2.45 -2.93
CA ASP A 55 3.83 -2.58 -3.52
C ASP A 55 3.79 -2.23 -5.01
N GLY A 56 4.58 -1.24 -5.43
CA GLY A 56 4.80 -0.95 -6.84
C GLY A 56 5.42 -2.12 -7.63
N ARG A 57 6.15 -3.02 -6.96
CA ARG A 57 6.67 -4.27 -7.58
C ARG A 57 5.68 -5.42 -7.50
N VAL A 58 4.90 -5.52 -6.41
CA VAL A 58 3.80 -6.49 -6.28
C VAL A 58 2.73 -6.22 -7.36
N ALA A 59 2.36 -4.96 -7.58
CA ALA A 59 1.43 -4.54 -8.63
C ALA A 59 1.92 -4.89 -10.05
N ARG A 60 3.24 -4.88 -10.27
CA ARG A 60 3.87 -5.24 -11.55
C ARG A 60 3.93 -6.76 -11.77
N LEU A 61 4.06 -7.53 -10.69
CA LEU A 61 4.06 -9.01 -10.71
C LEU A 61 2.64 -9.60 -10.86
N THR A 62 1.59 -8.90 -10.42
CA THR A 62 0.19 -9.38 -10.58
C THR A 62 -0.39 -9.24 -11.98
N ASN A 63 0.39 -8.79 -12.98
CA ASN A 63 -0.04 -8.70 -14.39
C ASN A 63 -1.38 -7.97 -14.59
N THR A 64 -1.75 -7.11 -13.65
CA THR A 64 -2.85 -6.16 -13.74
C THR A 64 -2.35 -4.91 -14.45
N GLN A 65 -1.81 -5.10 -15.65
CA GLN A 65 -1.84 -4.04 -16.65
C GLN A 65 -3.30 -3.94 -17.08
N THR A 66 -4.09 -3.13 -16.40
CA THR A 66 -5.30 -2.63 -17.03
C THR A 66 -4.85 -1.88 -18.27
N SER A 67 -5.19 -2.40 -19.44
CA SER A 67 -5.07 -1.71 -20.71
C SER A 67 -5.88 -0.43 -20.62
N PHE A 68 -5.22 0.67 -20.28
CA PHE A 68 -5.79 2.00 -20.45
C PHE A 68 -5.01 2.67 -21.58
N TRP A 69 -5.78 2.97 -22.63
CA TRP A 69 -5.43 3.68 -23.84
C TRP A 69 -5.30 5.17 -23.53
#